data_AF-A0A2E5WP35-F1
#
_entry.id   AF-A0A2E5WP35-F1
#
_cell.length_a   1.000
_cell.length_b   1.000
_cell.length_c   1.000
_cell.angle_alpha   90.00
_cell.angle_beta   90.00
_cell.angle_gamma   90.00
#
_symmetry.space_group_name_H-M   'P 1'
#
loop_
_entity.id
_entity.type
_entity.pdbx_description
1 polymer ?
#
loop_
_entity_poly.entity_id
_entity_poly.type
_entity_poly.pdbx_seq_one_letter_code
_entity_poly.pdbx_strand_id
1 'polypeptide(L)'
;MEEIFERPSLIQEVFKTFKKRPTTFRVNSHFHEALETVNSLKNQGFKIEKHPMSEFAYILKNRSKKELMETQEYLESKIYLQSLASQAPVITLKPKKGAVVLDLTAAPGSKTSQIANLMKKQGQLFAVEINKPRFFKLQHNMKAQGFNDPEFLKLELTSGVKFCKTTELKFDYILLDAPCSAESRFDFKEPKTYKFWSRHKIKENQSKQKKLLKGAFEVLKENGTLVYSTCTMNLKENELQITEFLKKHPNAKLKEIQIPGLKKHNLSQDLIKKYDMPHDINKCFRLMPDNNVEGFFVAKIIKA
;
A
#
# COMPACT_ATOMS: atom_id res chain seq x y z
N MET A 1 -13.85 -6.53 17.61
CA MET A 1 -13.38 -5.18 17.27
C MET A 1 -13.06 -4.35 18.51
N GLU A 2 -13.60 -4.65 19.68
CA GLU A 2 -13.30 -3.90 20.92
C GLU A 2 -11.80 -3.90 21.30
N GLU A 3 -11.07 -5.00 21.06
CA GLU A 3 -9.60 -5.03 21.25
C GLU A 3 -8.81 -4.15 20.26
N ILE A 4 -9.45 -3.61 19.21
CA ILE A 4 -8.79 -2.94 18.07
C ILE A 4 -8.85 -1.41 18.19
N PHE A 5 -9.80 -0.87 18.96
CA PHE A 5 -10.07 0.56 19.03
C PHE A 5 -9.94 1.05 20.47
N GLU A 6 -9.27 2.19 20.65
CA GLU A 6 -8.92 2.73 21.98
C GLU A 6 -10.14 3.04 22.85
N ARG A 7 -11.30 3.27 22.22
CA ARG A 7 -12.57 3.59 22.88
C ARG A 7 -13.78 3.09 22.07
N PRO A 8 -14.89 2.70 22.71
CA PRO A 8 -16.11 2.24 22.03
C PRO A 8 -16.71 3.25 21.03
N SER A 9 -16.59 4.56 21.29
CA SER A 9 -17.11 5.60 20.38
C SER A 9 -16.41 5.60 19.02
N LEU A 10 -15.10 5.30 18.99
CA LEU A 10 -14.32 5.21 17.76
C LEU A 10 -14.81 4.07 16.86
N ILE A 11 -15.31 2.99 17.46
CA ILE A 11 -15.93 1.88 16.73
C ILE A 11 -17.13 2.40 15.96
N GLN A 12 -18.08 3.06 16.63
CA GLN A 12 -19.27 3.59 15.96
C GLN A 12 -18.94 4.59 14.86
N GLU A 13 -17.93 5.43 15.06
CA GLU A 13 -17.43 6.35 14.02
C GLU A 13 -16.92 5.58 12.80
N VAL A 14 -16.08 4.55 13.00
CA VAL A 14 -15.56 3.71 11.91
C VAL A 14 -16.69 2.99 11.17
N PHE A 15 -17.69 2.47 11.87
CA PHE A 15 -18.83 1.81 11.23
C PHE A 15 -19.57 2.74 10.24
N LYS A 16 -19.68 4.03 10.55
CA LYS A 16 -20.30 5.04 9.65
C LYS A 16 -19.50 5.30 8.38
N THR A 17 -18.23 4.87 8.33
CA THR A 17 -17.33 5.06 7.19
C THR A 17 -17.40 3.93 6.16
N PHE A 18 -18.05 2.81 6.48
CA PHE A 18 -18.25 1.68 5.55
C PHE A 18 -19.35 2.01 4.55
N LYS A 19 -19.06 2.98 3.69
CA LYS A 19 -19.91 3.49 2.62
C LYS A 19 -19.09 3.73 1.37
N LYS A 20 -19.77 3.99 0.25
CA LYS A 20 -19.12 4.33 -1.01
C LYS A 20 -18.34 5.64 -0.86
N ARG A 21 -17.05 5.59 -1.17
CA ARG A 21 -16.12 6.74 -1.14
C ARG A 21 -16.00 7.41 -2.51
N PRO A 22 -15.50 8.66 -2.59
CA PRO A 22 -15.17 9.30 -3.85
C PRO A 22 -14.24 8.44 -4.71
N THR A 23 -14.40 8.52 -6.02
CA THR A 23 -13.48 7.83 -6.93
C THR A 23 -12.17 8.58 -6.95
N THR A 24 -11.08 7.87 -6.70
CA THR A 24 -9.72 8.42 -6.71
C THR A 24 -8.86 7.62 -7.66
N PHE A 25 -7.91 8.30 -8.26
CA PHE A 25 -7.04 7.74 -9.27
C PHE A 25 -5.68 8.41 -9.22
N ARG A 26 -4.73 7.81 -9.93
CA ARG A 26 -3.44 8.44 -10.21
C ARG A 26 -3.18 8.50 -11.69
N VAL A 27 -2.41 9.50 -12.11
CA VAL A 27 -1.91 9.60 -13.49
C VAL A 27 -0.62 8.78 -13.64
N ASN A 28 -0.47 8.08 -14.76
CA ASN A 28 0.71 7.31 -15.15
C ASN A 28 1.64 8.21 -15.99
N SER A 29 2.58 8.90 -15.34
CA SER A 29 3.43 9.92 -15.97
C SER A 29 4.50 9.39 -16.93
N HIS A 30 4.65 8.07 -17.07
CA HIS A 30 5.58 7.50 -18.04
C HIS A 30 5.01 7.43 -19.47
N PHE A 31 3.69 7.63 -19.64
CA PHE A 31 3.06 7.71 -20.95
C PHE A 31 3.03 9.15 -21.48
N HIS A 32 2.68 10.11 -20.62
CA HIS A 32 2.50 11.53 -20.96
C HIS A 32 2.76 12.43 -19.76
N GLU A 33 2.81 13.75 -20.00
CA GLU A 33 2.80 14.71 -18.91
C GLU A 33 1.49 14.64 -18.12
N ALA A 34 1.60 14.64 -16.80
CA ALA A 34 0.44 14.50 -15.93
C ALA A 34 -0.59 15.63 -16.15
N LEU A 35 -0.09 16.82 -16.50
CA LEU A 35 -0.92 18.01 -16.76
C LEU A 35 -1.78 17.83 -18.02
N GLU A 36 -1.24 17.26 -19.09
CA GLU A 36 -1.96 17.02 -20.35
C GLU A 36 -3.14 16.07 -20.14
N THR A 37 -2.89 14.94 -19.45
CA THR A 37 -3.93 13.94 -19.14
C THR A 37 -5.07 14.57 -18.33
N VAL A 38 -4.73 15.40 -17.35
CA VAL A 38 -5.69 16.09 -16.48
C VAL A 38 -6.48 17.15 -17.25
N ASN A 39 -5.83 17.91 -18.12
CA ASN A 39 -6.51 18.92 -18.94
C ASN A 39 -7.47 18.27 -19.95
N SER A 40 -7.07 17.15 -20.55
CA SER A 40 -7.95 16.39 -21.44
C SER A 40 -9.23 15.93 -20.74
N LEU A 41 -9.12 15.36 -19.53
CA LEU A 41 -10.29 15.00 -18.72
C LEU A 41 -11.16 16.22 -18.36
N LYS A 42 -10.54 17.37 -18.03
CA LYS A 42 -11.28 18.61 -17.74
C LYS A 42 -12.05 19.12 -18.96
N ASN A 43 -11.45 19.07 -20.15
CA ASN A 43 -12.09 19.46 -21.41
C ASN A 43 -13.29 18.57 -21.76
N GLN A 44 -13.28 17.31 -21.33
CA GLN A 44 -14.42 16.39 -21.41
C GLN A 44 -15.49 16.63 -20.32
N GLY A 45 -15.32 17.66 -19.47
CA GLY A 45 -16.29 18.03 -18.43
C GLY A 45 -16.12 17.31 -17.08
N PHE A 46 -15.01 16.60 -16.86
CA PHE A 46 -14.72 16.02 -15.55
C PHE A 46 -14.17 17.08 -14.58
N LYS A 47 -14.82 17.24 -13.42
CA LYS A 47 -14.32 18.02 -12.30
C LYS A 47 -13.41 17.14 -11.44
N ILE A 48 -12.11 17.38 -11.57
CA ILE A 48 -11.06 16.63 -10.86
C ILE A 48 -10.25 17.56 -9.96
N GLU A 49 -10.04 17.14 -8.72
CA GLU A 49 -9.26 17.85 -7.72
C GLU A 49 -7.93 17.15 -7.49
N LYS A 50 -6.83 17.89 -7.50
CA LYS A 50 -5.50 17.35 -7.20
C LYS A 50 -5.37 17.15 -5.69
N HIS A 51 -4.98 15.95 -5.27
CA HIS A 51 -4.71 15.66 -3.87
C HIS A 51 -3.24 16.00 -3.54
N PRO A 52 -2.95 16.69 -2.42
CA PRO A 52 -1.60 17.19 -2.14
C PRO A 52 -0.57 16.09 -1.84
N MET A 53 -0.99 14.84 -1.62
CA MET A 53 -0.06 13.74 -1.31
C MET A 53 0.95 13.44 -2.41
N SER A 54 0.63 13.77 -3.65
CA SER A 54 1.47 13.49 -4.82
C SER A 54 1.05 14.36 -5.99
N GLU A 55 1.99 14.68 -6.87
CA GLU A 55 1.70 15.36 -8.12
C GLU A 55 0.78 14.57 -9.06
N PHE A 56 0.68 13.25 -8.86
CA PHE A 56 -0.10 12.34 -9.70
C PHE A 56 -1.46 11.95 -9.11
N ALA A 57 -1.80 12.33 -7.89
CA ALA A 57 -3.01 11.85 -7.19
C ALA A 57 -4.20 12.80 -7.38
N TYR A 58 -5.37 12.26 -7.76
CA TYR A 58 -6.56 13.05 -8.05
C TYR A 58 -7.85 12.42 -7.50
N ILE A 59 -8.84 13.28 -7.22
CA ILE A 59 -10.17 12.93 -6.75
C ILE A 59 -11.20 13.39 -7.80
N LEU A 60 -12.07 12.49 -8.23
CA LEU A 60 -13.21 12.80 -9.10
C LEU A 60 -14.40 13.34 -8.29
N LYS A 61 -14.98 14.47 -8.72
CA LYS A 61 -16.01 15.21 -7.95
C LYS A 61 -17.41 15.20 -8.52
N ASN A 62 -17.60 15.03 -9.83
CA ASN A 62 -18.91 15.24 -10.48
C ASN A 62 -19.41 14.10 -11.37
N ARG A 63 -18.63 13.03 -11.54
CA ARG A 63 -18.97 11.89 -12.41
C ARG A 63 -18.77 10.57 -11.67
N SER A 64 -19.34 9.52 -12.21
CA SER A 64 -19.19 8.17 -11.68
C SER A 64 -17.85 7.54 -12.06
N LYS A 65 -17.45 6.52 -11.28
CA LYS A 65 -16.33 5.64 -11.63
C LYS A 65 -16.50 5.02 -13.02
N LYS A 66 -17.73 4.67 -13.40
CA LYS A 66 -18.03 4.00 -14.67
C LYS A 66 -17.71 4.93 -15.85
N GLU A 67 -18.21 6.16 -15.81
CA GLU A 67 -17.94 7.16 -16.84
C GLU A 67 -16.43 7.43 -16.98
N LEU A 68 -15.69 7.49 -15.87
CA LEU A 68 -14.23 7.65 -15.92
C LEU A 68 -13.54 6.44 -16.59
N MET A 69 -14.06 5.22 -16.40
CA MET A 69 -13.52 4.00 -17.01
C MET A 69 -13.81 3.88 -18.51
N GLU A 70 -14.71 4.70 -19.06
CA GLU A 70 -15.05 4.73 -20.48
C GLU A 70 -14.19 5.75 -21.25
N THR A 71 -13.42 6.59 -20.55
CA THR A 71 -12.51 7.58 -21.17
C THR A 71 -11.31 6.94 -21.85
N GLN A 72 -10.78 7.59 -22.89
CA GLN A 72 -9.54 7.16 -23.54
C GLN A 72 -8.36 7.15 -22.57
N GLU A 73 -8.30 8.10 -21.63
CA GLU A 73 -7.27 8.14 -20.60
C GLU A 73 -7.24 6.89 -19.73
N TYR A 74 -8.40 6.29 -19.45
CA TYR A 74 -8.45 5.03 -18.73
C TYR A 74 -8.11 3.84 -19.64
N LEU A 75 -8.70 3.77 -20.83
CA LEU A 75 -8.52 2.66 -21.77
C LEU A 75 -7.07 2.52 -22.24
N GLU A 76 -6.39 3.64 -22.44
CA GLU A 76 -4.96 3.72 -22.81
C GLU A 76 -4.03 3.65 -21.59
N SER A 77 -4.56 3.38 -20.39
CA SER A 77 -3.79 3.33 -19.15
C SER A 77 -3.01 4.61 -18.81
N LYS A 78 -3.44 5.79 -19.28
CA LYS A 78 -2.91 7.10 -18.85
C LYS A 78 -3.26 7.39 -17.38
N ILE A 79 -4.36 6.82 -16.88
CA ILE A 79 -4.74 6.85 -15.47
C ILE A 79 -4.91 5.44 -14.89
N TYR A 80 -4.76 5.31 -13.58
CA TYR A 80 -5.03 4.08 -12.85
C TYR A 80 -5.91 4.36 -11.63
N LEU A 81 -7.04 3.65 -11.52
CA LEU A 81 -7.95 3.78 -10.37
C LEU A 81 -7.33 3.14 -9.13
N GLN A 82 -7.06 3.95 -8.11
CA GLN A 82 -6.38 3.53 -6.89
C GLN A 82 -6.75 4.50 -5.76
N SER A 83 -7.17 3.95 -4.62
CA SER A 83 -7.47 4.73 -3.43
C SER A 83 -6.26 5.52 -2.94
N LEU A 84 -6.48 6.69 -2.35
CA LEU A 84 -5.42 7.51 -1.75
C LEU A 84 -4.64 6.71 -0.69
N ALA A 85 -5.35 5.97 0.17
CA ALA A 85 -4.74 5.09 1.16
C ALA A 85 -3.82 4.03 0.51
N SER A 86 -4.23 3.41 -0.59
CA SER A 86 -3.38 2.44 -1.29
C SER A 86 -2.21 3.07 -2.05
N GLN A 87 -2.19 4.40 -2.25
CA GLN A 87 -1.05 5.12 -2.84
C GLN A 87 0.00 5.49 -1.79
N ALA A 88 -0.40 5.61 -0.51
CA ALA A 88 0.44 6.06 0.60
C ALA A 88 1.74 5.24 0.81
N PRO A 89 1.75 3.89 0.71
CA PRO A 89 2.98 3.12 0.91
C PRO A 89 4.07 3.45 -0.09
N VAL A 90 3.71 3.60 -1.37
CA VAL A 90 4.69 3.88 -2.43
C VAL A 90 5.20 5.33 -2.34
N ILE A 91 4.34 6.27 -1.96
CA ILE A 91 4.75 7.65 -1.67
C ILE A 91 5.74 7.69 -0.49
N THR A 92 5.53 6.84 0.52
CA THR A 92 6.42 6.71 1.68
C THR A 92 7.75 6.05 1.31
N LEU A 93 7.71 5.04 0.44
CA LEU A 93 8.88 4.30 -0.06
C LEU A 93 9.79 5.21 -0.89
N LYS A 94 9.19 6.01 -1.78
CA LYS A 94 9.87 6.98 -2.67
C LYS A 94 11.13 6.39 -3.33
N PRO A 95 11.00 5.30 -4.10
CA PRO A 95 12.13 4.64 -4.73
C PRO A 95 12.84 5.60 -5.70
N LYS A 96 14.17 5.55 -5.72
CA LYS A 96 14.98 6.31 -6.67
C LYS A 96 15.02 5.60 -8.03
N LYS A 97 15.20 6.38 -9.10
CA LYS A 97 15.52 5.84 -10.42
C LYS A 97 16.86 5.08 -10.36
N GLY A 98 16.98 4.00 -11.11
CA GLY A 98 18.20 3.17 -11.16
C GLY A 98 18.37 2.21 -9.97
N ALA A 99 17.50 2.26 -8.96
CA ALA A 99 17.57 1.39 -7.79
C ALA A 99 17.08 -0.04 -8.08
N VAL A 100 17.45 -0.99 -7.21
CA VAL A 100 16.87 -2.34 -7.19
C VAL A 100 15.75 -2.37 -6.15
N VAL A 101 14.52 -2.64 -6.59
CA VAL A 101 13.29 -2.53 -5.78
C VAL A 101 12.53 -3.86 -5.78
N LEU A 102 11.96 -4.22 -4.63
CA LEU A 102 11.13 -5.42 -4.46
C LEU A 102 9.73 -5.05 -3.98
N ASP A 103 8.70 -5.49 -4.71
CA ASP A 103 7.32 -5.55 -4.25
C ASP A 103 7.00 -7.02 -3.89
N LEU A 104 7.00 -7.33 -2.59
CA LEU A 104 7.04 -8.70 -2.09
C LEU A 104 5.68 -9.43 -2.17
N THR A 105 4.60 -8.69 -2.35
CA THR A 105 3.21 -9.18 -2.38
C THR A 105 2.41 -8.38 -3.41
N ALA A 106 2.87 -8.43 -4.65
CA ALA A 106 2.64 -7.41 -5.66
C ALA A 106 1.22 -7.38 -6.26
N ALA A 107 0.51 -8.50 -6.32
CA ALA A 107 -0.74 -8.53 -7.06
C ALA A 107 -1.86 -7.73 -6.37
N PRO A 108 -2.73 -7.05 -7.13
CA PRO A 108 -2.88 -7.12 -8.59
C PRO A 108 -2.01 -6.13 -9.38
N GLY A 109 -1.01 -5.49 -8.76
CA GLY A 109 -0.04 -4.64 -9.47
C GLY A 109 -0.26 -3.13 -9.37
N SER A 110 -1.22 -2.64 -8.58
CA SER A 110 -1.46 -1.20 -8.44
C SER A 110 -0.27 -0.45 -7.83
N LYS A 111 0.34 -1.03 -6.78
CA LYS A 111 1.53 -0.47 -6.12
C LYS A 111 2.79 -0.73 -6.95
N THR A 112 2.91 -1.91 -7.55
CA THR A 112 3.99 -2.24 -8.48
C THR A 112 4.07 -1.26 -9.65
N SER A 113 2.94 -0.96 -10.30
CA SER A 113 2.92 0.01 -11.40
C SER A 113 3.17 1.44 -10.91
N GLN A 114 2.76 1.78 -9.69
CA GLN A 114 3.10 3.06 -9.08
C GLN A 114 4.61 3.20 -8.81
N ILE A 115 5.25 2.16 -8.29
CA ILE A 115 6.72 2.08 -8.12
C ILE A 115 7.40 2.26 -9.48
N ALA A 116 6.94 1.51 -10.48
CA ALA A 116 7.50 1.56 -11.83
C ALA A 116 7.42 2.95 -12.47
N ASN A 117 6.30 3.66 -12.26
CA ASN A 117 6.15 5.05 -12.70
C ASN A 117 7.18 5.98 -12.04
N LEU A 118 7.38 5.87 -10.72
CA LEU A 118 8.35 6.72 -9.99
C LEU A 118 9.79 6.44 -10.42
N MET A 119 10.12 5.18 -10.72
CA MET A 119 11.44 4.78 -11.20
C MET A 119 11.69 5.18 -12.66
N LYS A 120 10.66 5.63 -13.40
CA LYS A 120 10.74 5.97 -14.83
C LYS A 120 11.40 4.88 -15.69
N LYS A 121 11.09 3.60 -15.40
CA LYS A 121 11.66 2.42 -16.07
C LYS A 121 13.20 2.32 -16.00
N GLN A 122 13.81 2.85 -14.94
CA GLN A 122 15.27 2.77 -14.73
C GLN A 122 15.58 1.95 -13.48
N GLY A 123 16.55 1.04 -13.58
CA GLY A 123 16.92 0.12 -12.50
C GLY A 123 16.25 -1.24 -12.66
N GLN A 124 15.92 -1.89 -11.54
CA GLN A 124 15.27 -3.20 -11.54
C GLN A 124 14.13 -3.25 -10.53
N LEU A 125 12.98 -3.77 -10.94
CA LEU A 125 11.79 -3.96 -10.11
C LEU A 125 11.39 -5.43 -10.13
N PHE A 126 11.43 -6.06 -8.96
CA PHE A 126 10.96 -7.42 -8.74
C PHE A 126 9.57 -7.38 -8.13
N ALA A 127 8.64 -8.17 -8.66
CA ALA A 127 7.27 -8.24 -8.19
C ALA A 127 6.88 -9.70 -7.95
N VAL A 128 6.65 -10.04 -6.68
CA VAL A 128 6.41 -11.42 -6.23
C VAL A 128 4.94 -11.63 -5.92
N GLU A 129 4.35 -12.71 -6.43
CA GLU A 129 3.01 -13.14 -6.06
C GLU A 129 2.92 -14.67 -6.04
N ILE A 130 2.36 -15.22 -4.96
CA ILE A 130 2.23 -16.68 -4.77
C ILE A 130 0.98 -17.25 -5.46
N ASN A 131 -0.10 -16.48 -5.52
CA ASN A 131 -1.36 -16.96 -6.06
C ASN A 131 -1.37 -16.85 -7.58
N LYS A 132 -1.34 -17.99 -8.26
CA LYS A 132 -1.26 -18.09 -9.73
C LYS A 132 -2.32 -17.25 -10.48
N PRO A 133 -3.62 -17.28 -10.14
CA PRO A 133 -4.60 -16.38 -10.76
C PRO A 133 -4.28 -14.88 -10.59
N ARG A 134 -3.89 -14.47 -9.37
CA ARG A 134 -3.51 -13.08 -9.08
C ARG A 134 -2.21 -12.68 -9.77
N PHE A 135 -1.27 -13.61 -9.93
CA PHE A 135 -0.02 -13.41 -10.67
C PHE A 135 -0.29 -13.10 -12.15
N PHE A 136 -1.15 -13.88 -12.82
CA PHE A 136 -1.50 -13.56 -14.21
C PHE A 136 -2.28 -12.25 -14.33
N LYS A 137 -3.07 -11.87 -13.31
CA LYS A 137 -3.69 -10.54 -13.27
C LYS A 137 -2.66 -9.42 -13.10
N LEU A 138 -1.65 -9.61 -12.26
CA LEU A 138 -0.49 -8.73 -12.13
C LEU A 138 0.22 -8.58 -13.48
N GLN A 139 0.60 -9.68 -14.11
CA GLN A 139 1.26 -9.68 -15.42
C GLN A 139 0.44 -8.93 -16.48
N HIS A 140 -0.86 -9.21 -16.59
CA HIS A 140 -1.76 -8.49 -17.47
C HIS A 140 -1.79 -6.99 -17.19
N ASN A 141 -1.93 -6.60 -15.92
CA ASN A 141 -2.02 -5.18 -15.53
C ASN A 141 -0.70 -4.42 -15.75
N MET A 142 0.45 -5.08 -15.56
CA MET A 142 1.75 -4.46 -15.85
C MET A 142 1.96 -4.29 -17.36
N LYS A 143 1.62 -5.31 -18.16
CA LYS A 143 1.67 -5.23 -19.63
C LYS A 143 0.74 -4.14 -20.18
N ALA A 144 -0.50 -4.08 -19.71
CA ALA A 144 -1.47 -3.06 -20.13
C ALA A 144 -1.00 -1.64 -19.80
N GLN A 145 -0.29 -1.47 -18.69
CA GLN A 145 0.33 -0.20 -18.29
C GLN A 145 1.73 0.00 -18.89
N GLY A 146 2.11 -0.71 -19.97
CA GLY A 146 3.36 -0.46 -20.69
C GLY A 146 4.64 -0.88 -19.95
N PHE A 147 4.53 -1.74 -18.94
CA PHE A 147 5.67 -2.32 -18.22
C PHE A 147 5.84 -3.79 -18.64
N ASN A 148 6.52 -3.98 -19.77
CA ASN A 148 6.77 -5.28 -20.41
C ASN A 148 8.26 -5.59 -20.59
N ASP A 149 9.15 -4.64 -20.28
CA ASP A 149 10.59 -4.81 -20.35
C ASP A 149 11.09 -5.77 -19.24
N PRO A 150 11.62 -6.95 -19.60
CA PRO A 150 12.10 -7.94 -18.63
C PRO A 150 13.42 -7.56 -17.94
N GLU A 151 14.21 -6.64 -18.51
CA GLU A 151 15.43 -6.14 -17.86
C GLU A 151 15.06 -5.26 -16.67
N PHE A 152 14.00 -4.46 -16.83
CA PHE A 152 13.45 -3.60 -15.80
C PHE A 152 12.51 -4.35 -14.84
N LEU A 153 11.48 -5.06 -15.32
CA LEU A 153 10.44 -5.69 -14.50
C LEU A 153 10.53 -7.22 -14.50
N LYS A 154 10.78 -7.80 -13.33
CA LYS A 154 10.83 -9.26 -13.11
C LYS A 154 9.63 -9.71 -12.30
N LEU A 155 8.82 -10.59 -12.88
CA LEU A 155 7.61 -11.13 -12.25
C LEU A 155 7.89 -12.55 -11.73
N GLU A 156 7.68 -12.77 -10.43
CA GLU A 156 8.06 -14.00 -9.74
C GLU A 156 6.82 -14.72 -9.16
N LEU A 157 6.48 -15.88 -9.71
CA LEU A 157 5.39 -16.73 -9.24
C LEU A 157 5.87 -17.64 -8.09
N THR A 158 6.03 -17.07 -6.91
CA THR A 158 6.51 -17.79 -5.72
C THR A 158 6.01 -17.13 -4.43
N SER A 159 6.20 -17.77 -3.29
CA SER A 159 5.94 -17.10 -2.01
C SER A 159 7.04 -16.08 -1.71
N GLY A 160 6.67 -14.92 -1.17
CA GLY A 160 7.67 -13.92 -0.75
C GLY A 160 8.69 -14.47 0.24
N VAL A 161 8.27 -15.37 1.14
CA VAL A 161 9.18 -16.05 2.07
C VAL A 161 10.20 -16.92 1.33
N LYS A 162 9.76 -17.71 0.33
CA LYS A 162 10.67 -18.53 -0.47
C LYS A 162 11.61 -17.65 -1.29
N PHE A 163 11.08 -16.61 -1.95
CA PHE A 163 11.87 -15.66 -2.72
C PHE A 163 13.00 -15.05 -1.90
N CYS A 164 12.68 -14.48 -0.73
CA CYS A 164 13.68 -13.88 0.17
C CYS A 164 14.72 -14.90 0.66
N LYS A 165 14.34 -16.17 0.83
CA LYS A 165 15.27 -17.23 1.27
C LYS A 165 16.25 -17.66 0.17
N THR A 166 15.82 -17.64 -1.10
CA THR A 166 16.60 -18.19 -2.21
C THR A 166 17.31 -17.15 -3.05
N THR A 167 16.91 -15.88 -2.97
CA THR A 167 17.55 -14.82 -3.75
C THR A 167 18.89 -14.42 -3.13
N GLU A 168 19.89 -14.25 -3.99
CA GLU A 168 21.20 -13.68 -3.61
C GLU A 168 21.21 -12.15 -3.74
N LEU A 169 20.14 -11.57 -4.29
CA LEU A 169 20.03 -10.14 -4.52
C LEU A 169 19.81 -9.38 -3.21
N LYS A 170 20.31 -8.14 -3.18
CA LYS A 170 20.00 -7.17 -2.14
C LYS A 170 19.26 -5.99 -2.75
N PHE A 171 18.28 -5.49 -2.02
CA PHE A 171 17.37 -4.44 -2.50
C PHE A 171 17.63 -3.11 -1.79
N ASP A 172 17.60 -2.02 -2.55
CA ASP A 172 17.68 -0.66 -2.02
C ASP A 172 16.34 -0.26 -1.37
N TYR A 173 15.24 -0.71 -1.96
CA TYR A 173 13.88 -0.42 -1.52
C TYR A 173 13.04 -1.69 -1.54
N ILE A 174 12.27 -1.93 -0.48
CA ILE A 174 11.31 -3.04 -0.42
C ILE A 174 9.96 -2.51 0.01
N LEU A 175 8.92 -2.88 -0.74
CA LEU A 175 7.53 -2.75 -0.33
C LEU A 175 7.02 -4.12 0.11
N LEU A 176 6.48 -4.18 1.32
CA LEU A 176 5.71 -5.30 1.84
C LEU A 176 4.29 -4.81 2.17
N ASP A 177 3.40 -4.82 1.17
CA ASP A 177 1.96 -4.62 1.38
C ASP A 177 1.32 -5.95 1.79
N ALA A 178 1.40 -6.24 3.09
CA ALA A 178 1.24 -7.59 3.59
C ALA A 178 -0.22 -8.09 3.49
N PRO A 179 -0.43 -9.39 3.22
CA PRO A 179 -1.75 -9.99 3.33
C PRO A 179 -2.28 -9.82 4.76
N CYS A 180 -3.48 -9.29 4.89
CA CYS A 180 -4.11 -8.94 6.16
C CYS A 180 -5.60 -9.29 6.16
N SER A 181 -6.29 -9.07 7.27
CA SER A 181 -7.73 -9.35 7.37
C SER A 181 -8.63 -8.30 6.70
N ALA A 182 -8.04 -7.26 6.11
CA ALA A 182 -8.67 -6.33 5.18
C ALA A 182 -9.95 -5.62 5.70
N GLU A 183 -10.05 -5.39 7.01
CA GLU A 183 -11.20 -4.74 7.65
C GLU A 183 -11.56 -3.40 7.00
N SER A 184 -10.59 -2.67 6.47
CA SER A 184 -10.82 -1.36 5.85
C SER A 184 -11.55 -1.44 4.51
N ARG A 185 -11.72 -2.64 3.94
CA ARG A 185 -12.45 -2.91 2.69
C ARG A 185 -13.86 -3.46 2.90
N PHE A 186 -14.33 -3.56 4.15
CA PHE A 186 -15.65 -4.08 4.43
C PHE A 186 -16.74 -3.16 3.89
N ASP A 187 -17.73 -3.79 3.27
CA ASP A 187 -19.00 -3.19 2.91
C ASP A 187 -20.10 -4.10 3.45
N PHE A 188 -20.87 -3.62 4.43
CA PHE A 188 -21.93 -4.42 5.06
C PHE A 188 -23.08 -4.77 4.11
N LYS A 189 -23.17 -4.11 2.96
CA LYS A 189 -24.12 -4.47 1.90
C LYS A 189 -23.60 -5.62 1.03
N GLU A 190 -22.31 -5.93 1.09
CA GLU A 190 -21.67 -6.98 0.31
C GLU A 190 -21.01 -8.04 1.20
N PRO A 191 -21.71 -9.11 1.60
CA PRO A 191 -21.19 -10.15 2.51
C PRO A 191 -19.85 -10.76 2.09
N LYS A 192 -19.58 -10.85 0.79
CA LYS A 192 -18.30 -11.32 0.24
C LYS A 192 -17.08 -10.52 0.73
N THR A 193 -17.26 -9.28 1.17
CA THR A 193 -16.17 -8.39 1.60
C THR A 193 -15.71 -8.65 3.03
N TYR A 194 -16.51 -9.34 3.86
CA TYR A 194 -16.17 -9.62 5.26
C TYR A 194 -16.41 -11.07 5.70
N LYS A 195 -17.14 -11.91 4.93
CA LYS A 195 -17.44 -13.31 5.33
C LYS A 195 -16.21 -14.20 5.58
N PHE A 196 -15.05 -13.84 5.01
CA PHE A 196 -13.79 -14.56 5.22
C PHE A 196 -13.09 -14.16 6.53
N TRP A 197 -13.55 -13.10 7.18
CA TRP A 197 -12.93 -12.56 8.38
C TRP A 197 -13.20 -13.47 9.57
N SER A 198 -12.16 -13.75 10.34
CA SER A 198 -12.26 -14.45 11.61
C SER A 198 -11.04 -14.16 12.49
N ARG A 199 -11.16 -14.39 13.79
CA ARG A 199 -10.02 -14.33 14.72
C ARG A 199 -8.91 -15.30 14.33
N HIS A 200 -9.26 -16.46 13.77
CA HIS A 200 -8.30 -17.41 13.23
C HIS A 200 -7.53 -16.81 12.05
N LYS A 201 -8.24 -16.13 11.13
CA LYS A 201 -7.62 -15.49 9.96
C LYS A 201 -6.61 -14.41 10.35
N ILE A 202 -6.92 -13.61 11.38
CA ILE A 202 -5.99 -12.60 11.93
C ILE A 202 -4.70 -13.29 12.41
N LYS A 203 -4.80 -14.38 13.18
CA LYS A 203 -3.62 -15.14 13.66
C LYS A 203 -2.81 -15.74 12.50
N GLU A 204 -3.49 -16.28 11.51
CA GLU A 204 -2.85 -16.83 10.30
C GLU A 204 -2.06 -15.74 9.55
N ASN A 205 -2.68 -14.58 9.32
CA ASN A 205 -2.05 -13.44 8.67
C ASN A 205 -0.88 -12.90 9.50
N GLN A 206 -1.04 -12.77 10.82
CA GLN A 206 0.02 -12.36 11.74
C GLN A 206 1.28 -13.24 11.59
N SER A 207 1.11 -14.56 11.57
CA SER A 207 2.21 -15.52 11.38
C SER A 207 2.89 -15.36 10.02
N LYS A 208 2.11 -15.13 8.96
CA LYS A 208 2.64 -14.89 7.61
C LYS A 208 3.39 -13.55 7.51
N GLN A 209 2.81 -12.48 8.03
CA GLN A 209 3.38 -11.13 8.06
C GLN A 209 4.75 -11.14 8.73
N LYS A 210 4.87 -11.79 9.89
CA LYS A 210 6.13 -11.94 10.61
C LYS A 210 7.23 -12.60 9.77
N LYS A 211 6.90 -13.69 9.06
CA LYS A 211 7.85 -14.39 8.17
C LYS A 211 8.26 -13.53 6.97
N LEU A 212 7.30 -12.85 6.36
CA LEU A 212 7.54 -11.95 5.22
C LEU A 212 8.38 -10.75 5.64
N LEU A 213 8.08 -10.13 6.78
CA LEU A 213 8.78 -8.96 7.29
C LEU A 213 10.23 -9.29 7.64
N LYS A 214 10.47 -10.44 8.28
CA LYS A 214 11.82 -10.96 8.52
C LYS A 214 12.58 -11.17 7.20
N GLY A 215 12.01 -11.92 6.25
CA GLY A 215 12.67 -12.22 4.98
C GLY A 215 12.96 -10.96 4.16
N ALA A 216 12.02 -10.00 4.12
CA ALA A 216 12.21 -8.71 3.48
C ALA A 216 13.44 -7.97 4.06
N PHE A 217 13.56 -7.93 5.38
CA PHE A 217 14.68 -7.24 6.03
C PHE A 217 16.04 -7.93 5.83
N GLU A 218 16.06 -9.26 5.72
CA GLU A 218 17.27 -10.04 5.43
C GLU A 218 17.85 -9.71 4.04
N VAL A 219 16.99 -9.50 3.03
CA VAL A 219 17.40 -9.14 1.66
C VAL A 219 17.49 -7.63 1.42
N LEU A 220 17.23 -6.81 2.44
CA LEU A 220 17.42 -5.37 2.38
C LEU A 220 18.92 -5.02 2.53
N LYS A 221 19.42 -4.11 1.69
CA LYS A 221 20.76 -3.52 1.83
C LYS A 221 20.88 -2.72 3.13
N GLU A 222 22.11 -2.55 3.61
CA GLU A 222 22.40 -1.52 4.62
C GLU A 222 21.99 -0.14 4.09
N ASN A 223 21.44 0.70 4.95
CA ASN A 223 20.79 1.97 4.62
C ASN A 223 19.58 1.86 3.66
N GLY A 224 19.16 0.65 3.31
CA GLY A 224 17.98 0.38 2.49
C GLY A 224 16.68 0.75 3.21
N THR A 225 15.63 1.00 2.43
CA THR A 225 14.29 1.34 2.96
C THR A 225 13.30 0.19 2.77
N LEU A 226 12.70 -0.26 3.87
CA LEU A 226 11.55 -1.16 3.86
C LEU A 226 10.30 -0.40 4.28
N VAL A 227 9.26 -0.47 3.45
CA VAL A 227 7.92 -0.03 3.81
C VAL A 227 7.04 -1.24 4.02
N TYR A 228 6.58 -1.42 5.26
CA TYR A 228 5.54 -2.36 5.62
C TYR A 228 4.18 -1.66 5.60
N SER A 229 3.16 -2.28 5.01
CA SER A 229 1.82 -1.73 5.03
C SER A 229 0.72 -2.78 5.05
N THR A 230 -0.47 -2.36 5.50
CA THR A 230 -1.68 -3.20 5.48
C THR A 230 -2.93 -2.34 5.26
N CYS A 231 -4.03 -3.00 4.85
CA CYS A 231 -5.38 -2.41 4.77
C CYS A 231 -6.30 -2.89 5.91
N THR A 232 -5.72 -3.11 7.09
CA THR A 232 -6.43 -3.46 8.32
C THR A 232 -6.21 -2.37 9.37
N MET A 233 -7.17 -2.23 10.28
CA MET A 233 -7.05 -1.37 11.46
C MET A 233 -6.52 -2.13 12.69
N ASN A 234 -6.30 -3.45 12.57
CA ASN A 234 -5.98 -4.35 13.67
C ASN A 234 -4.57 -4.15 14.23
N LEU A 235 -4.46 -3.82 15.52
CA LEU A 235 -3.17 -3.67 16.22
C LEU A 235 -2.27 -4.91 16.09
N LYS A 236 -2.85 -6.12 16.07
CA LYS A 236 -2.10 -7.40 16.01
C LYS A 236 -1.35 -7.59 14.69
N GLU A 237 -1.87 -7.02 13.62
CA GLU A 237 -1.27 -7.05 12.28
C GLU A 237 -0.44 -5.80 12.01
N ASN A 238 -0.59 -4.74 12.80
CA ASN A 238 0.07 -3.45 12.57
C ASN A 238 1.16 -3.18 13.63
N GLU A 239 0.86 -2.37 14.64
CA GLU A 239 1.83 -1.88 15.61
C GLU A 239 2.46 -3.00 16.42
N LEU A 240 1.73 -4.07 16.72
CA LEU A 240 2.28 -5.22 17.43
C LEU A 240 3.22 -6.05 16.53
N GLN A 241 2.97 -6.10 15.21
CA GLN A 241 3.94 -6.69 14.27
C GLN A 241 5.24 -5.91 14.24
N ILE A 242 5.14 -4.58 14.13
CA ILE A 242 6.31 -3.70 14.12
C ILE A 242 7.05 -3.75 15.45
N THR A 243 6.34 -3.72 16.57
CA THR A 243 6.91 -3.83 17.92
C THR A 243 7.71 -5.12 18.07
N GLU A 244 7.14 -6.27 17.73
CA GLU A 244 7.84 -7.56 17.84
C GLU A 244 9.06 -7.61 16.91
N PHE A 245 8.93 -7.06 15.71
CA PHE A 245 10.00 -7.01 14.73
C PHE A 245 11.18 -6.18 15.21
N LEU A 246 10.95 -4.97 15.73
CA LEU A 246 12.01 -4.07 16.21
C LEU A 246 12.75 -4.64 17.42
N LYS A 247 12.04 -5.33 18.34
CA LYS A 247 12.67 -6.03 19.48
C LYS A 247 13.68 -7.09 19.03
N LYS A 248 13.48 -7.69 17.85
CA LYS A 248 14.32 -8.77 17.30
C LYS A 248 15.40 -8.26 16.33
N HIS A 249 15.31 -7.01 15.88
CA HIS A 249 16.23 -6.44 14.89
C HIS A 249 16.69 -5.05 15.37
N PRO A 250 17.70 -4.98 16.26
CA PRO A 250 18.18 -3.70 16.82
C PRO A 250 18.68 -2.69 15.78
N ASN A 251 19.10 -3.17 14.61
CA ASN A 251 19.51 -2.36 13.47
C ASN A 251 18.34 -1.87 12.59
N ALA A 252 17.09 -2.28 12.87
CA ALA A 252 15.92 -1.70 12.24
C ALA A 252 15.52 -0.40 12.96
N LYS A 253 15.41 0.71 12.23
CA LYS A 253 15.02 2.02 12.77
C LYS A 253 13.76 2.55 12.09
N LEU A 254 12.76 2.92 12.89
CA LEU A 254 11.57 3.62 12.38
C LEU A 254 11.90 5.05 11.97
N LYS A 255 11.35 5.48 10.83
CA LYS A 255 11.39 6.85 10.35
C LYS A 255 9.99 7.45 10.35
N GLU A 256 9.91 8.72 10.74
CA GLU A 256 8.69 9.50 10.70
C GLU A 256 8.13 9.56 9.27
N ILE A 257 6.81 9.46 9.16
CA ILE A 257 6.10 9.49 7.88
C ILE A 257 5.16 10.68 7.88
N GLN A 258 5.26 11.50 6.85
CA GLN A 258 4.33 12.59 6.59
C GLN A 258 3.81 12.48 5.17
N ILE A 259 2.49 12.48 5.02
CA ILE A 259 1.82 12.37 3.73
C ILE A 259 0.85 13.56 3.63
N PRO A 260 1.16 14.58 2.81
CA PRO A 260 0.31 15.76 2.71
C PRO A 260 -1.14 15.41 2.34
N GLY A 261 -2.09 16.06 3.01
CA GLY A 261 -3.54 15.82 2.82
C GLY A 261 -4.09 14.59 3.54
N LEU A 262 -3.26 13.73 4.13
CA LEU A 262 -3.73 12.62 4.96
C LEU A 262 -3.39 12.86 6.43
N LYS A 263 -4.38 12.67 7.30
CA LYS A 263 -4.23 12.87 8.74
C LYS A 263 -3.76 11.58 9.41
N LYS A 264 -2.57 11.63 10.01
CA LYS A 264 -2.06 10.55 10.88
C LYS A 264 -2.88 10.50 12.18
N HIS A 265 -3.23 9.31 12.61
CA HIS A 265 -3.75 9.03 13.94
C HIS A 265 -2.63 8.42 14.80
N ASN A 266 -2.35 9.05 15.95
CA ASN A 266 -1.39 8.53 16.92
C ASN A 266 -2.13 7.63 17.92
N LEU A 267 -1.48 6.55 18.34
CA LEU A 267 -1.96 5.75 19.47
C LEU A 267 -1.82 6.52 20.78
N SER A 268 -2.77 6.30 21.68
CA SER A 268 -2.72 6.81 23.05
C SER A 268 -1.55 6.22 23.84
N GLN A 269 -1.03 6.99 24.80
CA GLN A 269 0.07 6.55 25.67
C GLN A 269 -0.32 5.32 26.50
N ASP A 270 -1.59 5.21 26.90
CA ASP A 270 -2.11 4.07 27.63
C ASP A 270 -2.02 2.77 26.82
N LEU A 271 -2.35 2.81 25.53
CA LEU A 271 -2.20 1.64 24.66
C LEU A 271 -0.74 1.28 24.40
N ILE A 272 0.12 2.28 24.19
CA ILE A 272 1.56 2.08 24.01
C ILE A 272 2.13 1.36 25.24
N LYS A 273 1.80 1.83 26.44
CA LYS A 273 2.23 1.23 27.71
C LYS A 273 1.62 -0.17 27.91
N LYS A 274 0.32 -0.34 27.67
CA LYS A 274 -0.39 -1.62 27.83
C LYS A 274 0.24 -2.76 27.05
N TYR A 275 0.76 -2.47 25.86
CA TYR A 275 1.33 -3.47 24.97
C TYR A 275 2.86 -3.46 24.90
N ASP A 276 3.53 -2.68 25.76
CA ASP A 276 4.99 -2.55 25.78
C ASP A 276 5.56 -2.24 24.38
N MET A 277 4.93 -1.27 23.71
CA MET A 277 5.34 -0.78 22.39
C MET A 277 6.50 0.21 22.55
N PRO A 278 7.43 0.29 21.58
CA PRO A 278 8.50 1.27 21.64
C PRO A 278 7.94 2.70 21.61
N HIS A 279 8.61 3.63 22.31
CA HIS A 279 8.18 5.03 22.42
C HIS A 279 8.00 5.72 21.05
N ASP A 280 8.72 5.26 20.04
CA ASP A 280 8.68 5.81 18.69
C ASP A 280 7.74 5.05 17.73
N ILE A 281 6.85 4.19 18.25
CA ILE A 281 5.85 3.48 17.44
C ILE A 281 4.95 4.43 16.66
N ASN A 282 4.67 5.62 17.22
CA ASN A 282 3.89 6.68 16.57
C ASN A 282 4.61 7.34 15.37
N LYS A 283 5.86 6.97 15.05
CA LYS A 283 6.48 7.28 13.75
C LYS A 283 5.80 6.52 12.60
N CYS A 284 5.12 5.40 12.89
CA CYS A 284 4.27 4.72 11.92
C CYS A 284 3.07 5.61 11.55
N PHE A 285 2.56 5.45 10.34
CA PHE A 285 1.42 6.19 9.83
C PHE A 285 0.18 5.32 9.88
N ARG A 286 -0.64 5.52 10.92
CA ARG A 286 -2.00 4.96 10.98
C ARG A 286 -2.99 5.96 10.40
N LEU A 287 -3.72 5.53 9.39
CA LEU A 287 -4.84 6.25 8.80
C LEU A 287 -6.13 5.63 9.33
N MET A 288 -6.95 6.44 9.98
CA MET A 288 -8.31 6.05 10.34
C MET A 288 -9.25 6.33 9.17
N PRO A 289 -10.23 5.46 8.89
CA PRO A 289 -11.14 5.70 7.79
C PRO A 289 -12.01 6.92 8.07
N ASP A 290 -12.40 7.59 7.00
CA ASP A 290 -13.39 8.65 7.01
C ASP A 290 -14.28 8.58 5.75
N ASN A 291 -14.97 9.68 5.42
CA ASN A 291 -15.84 9.75 4.25
C ASN A 291 -15.09 9.71 2.90
N ASN A 292 -13.79 9.98 2.91
CA ASN A 292 -12.95 10.17 1.73
C ASN A 292 -11.90 9.05 1.58
N VAL A 293 -11.38 8.51 2.68
CA VAL A 293 -10.30 7.50 2.67
C VAL A 293 -10.63 6.29 3.52
N GLU A 294 -10.10 5.12 3.13
CA GLU A 294 -10.17 3.93 3.95
C GLU A 294 -9.07 3.90 5.02
N GLY A 295 -9.27 3.05 6.03
CA GLY A 295 -8.25 2.79 7.04
C GLY A 295 -7.02 2.13 6.42
N PHE A 296 -5.84 2.47 6.92
CA PHE A 296 -4.59 1.95 6.40
C PHE A 296 -3.48 2.08 7.44
N PHE A 297 -2.44 1.26 7.30
CA PHE A 297 -1.24 1.36 8.14
C PHE A 297 0.01 1.31 7.29
N VAL A 298 0.99 2.16 7.62
CA VAL A 298 2.29 2.22 6.96
C VAL A 298 3.39 2.38 8.00
N ALA A 299 4.43 1.57 7.93
CA ALA A 299 5.66 1.72 8.71
C ALA A 299 6.86 1.81 7.77
N LYS A 300 7.73 2.78 8.01
CA LYS A 300 8.97 3.00 7.24
C LYS A 300 10.15 2.64 8.12
N ILE A 301 10.89 1.62 7.69
CA ILE A 301 12.02 1.04 8.41
C ILE A 301 13.27 1.23 7.56
N ILE A 302 14.33 1.74 8.19
CA ILE A 302 15.67 1.79 7.62
C ILE A 302 16.52 0.74 8.32
N LYS A 303 17.32 0.01 7.54
CA LYS A 303 18.36 -0.88 8.07
C LYS A 303 19.63 -0.07 8.31
N ALA A 304 20.05 0.03 9.56
CA ALA A 304 21.22 0.80 10.00
C ALA A 304 22.47 -0.07 10.05
#